data_AF-A0A972TJE5-F1
#
_entry.id   AF-A0A972TJE5-F1
#
_cell.length_a   1.000
_cell.length_b   1.000
_cell.length_c   1.000
_cell.angle_alpha   90.00
_cell.angle_beta   90.00
_cell.angle_gamma   90.00
#
_symmetry.space_group_name_H-M   'P 1'
#
loop_
_entity.id
_entity.type
_entity.pdbx_description
1 polymer ?
#
loop_
_entity_poly.entity_id
_entity_poly.type
_entity_poly.pdbx_seq_one_letter_code
_entity_poly.pdbx_strand_id
1 'polypeptide(L)'
;ADFYIRCVKHRNVDFTNDQSGLEHFIIQKAIEIIALRSEPTPYTFIVAGLIPEMIQAGYIHPKDYQDEIERVLRKQAGEKGIFTIKKNKNNSSGDIWWFREPEKHINYPDRPLQDRVEEFVLSILRRKVSVKLDDVIGELFQTYPNGLTPDPRNITKVLEKYAVKVKGYWKIKETIDKNVKEHSRIISLLCKMGKKNNYSTFVGMREQPDIYELNKPLSTLSDSRHLSSLKKSYDAKKLERIAMIDTLWLDKDGKQITCIFEVENSTGFTSALQRASNTDKAIPKFMIIPKKREQELKRIRDPLFTKYFHDNGWKYLTYENIERLSKFSKPTVKEIDRIAKGIK
;
A
#
# COMPACT_ATOMS: atom_id res chain seq x y z
N ALA A 1 -20.02 3.71 15.84
CA ALA A 1 -18.65 4.15 15.50
C ALA A 1 -18.82 5.42 14.70
N ASP A 2 -18.26 6.53 15.17
CA ASP A 2 -18.41 7.82 14.50
C ASP A 2 -17.47 7.87 13.29
N PHE A 3 -18.02 8.12 12.10
CA PHE A 3 -17.30 8.13 10.83
C PHE A 3 -16.84 9.54 10.48
N TYR A 4 -15.63 9.67 9.95
CA TYR A 4 -15.12 10.94 9.44
C TYR A 4 -15.57 11.14 7.98
N ILE A 5 -16.56 12.00 7.78
CA ILE A 5 -17.06 12.38 6.45
C ILE A 5 -16.38 13.67 6.00
N ARG A 6 -15.69 13.63 4.87
CA ARG A 6 -15.13 14.81 4.22
C ARG A 6 -16.01 15.24 3.04
N CYS A 7 -16.57 16.44 3.12
CA CYS A 7 -17.30 17.06 2.01
C CYS A 7 -16.31 17.49 0.91
N VAL A 8 -16.58 17.10 -0.33
CA VAL A 8 -15.85 17.56 -1.53
C VAL A 8 -16.73 18.56 -2.27
N LYS A 9 -16.12 19.48 -3.05
CA LYS A 9 -16.83 20.52 -3.83
C LYS A 9 -17.85 19.89 -4.79
N HIS A 10 -19.01 20.53 -4.91
CA HIS A 10 -20.18 20.08 -5.70
C HIS A 10 -19.80 19.67 -7.13
N ARG A 11 -20.32 18.52 -7.59
CA ARG A 11 -20.29 18.10 -9.00
C ARG A 11 -21.68 18.35 -9.60
N ASN A 12 -21.74 18.79 -10.85
CA ASN A 12 -23.01 18.99 -11.58
C ASN A 12 -23.53 17.62 -12.05
N VAL A 13 -24.21 16.90 -11.17
CA VAL A 13 -24.99 15.72 -11.54
C VAL A 13 -26.32 15.84 -10.81
N ASP A 14 -27.43 15.83 -11.57
CA ASP A 14 -28.79 15.95 -11.05
C ASP A 14 -29.56 14.67 -11.40
N PHE A 15 -30.02 13.96 -10.37
CA PHE A 15 -30.75 12.70 -10.48
C PHE A 15 -32.23 12.82 -10.07
N THR A 16 -32.74 14.04 -9.85
CA THR A 16 -34.06 14.28 -9.26
C THR A 16 -35.21 13.56 -9.97
N ASN A 17 -35.06 13.19 -11.25
CA ASN A 17 -36.09 12.51 -12.04
C ASN A 17 -35.66 11.19 -12.72
N ASP A 18 -34.49 10.61 -12.40
CA ASP A 18 -34.00 9.38 -13.06
C ASP A 18 -33.58 8.29 -12.06
N GLN A 19 -34.52 7.40 -11.75
CA GLN A 19 -34.28 6.24 -10.88
C GLN A 19 -33.22 5.29 -11.48
N SER A 20 -33.15 5.14 -12.81
CA SER A 20 -32.16 4.28 -13.45
C SER A 20 -30.75 4.88 -13.34
N GLY A 21 -30.64 6.21 -13.47
CA GLY A 21 -29.41 6.96 -13.23
C GLY A 21 -28.92 6.85 -11.79
N LEU A 22 -29.82 6.91 -10.81
CA LEU A 22 -29.49 6.70 -9.39
C LEU A 22 -29.00 5.27 -9.11
N GLU A 23 -29.72 4.25 -9.59
CA GLU A 23 -29.29 2.85 -9.41
C GLU A 23 -27.90 2.63 -10.03
N HIS A 24 -27.67 3.12 -11.24
CA HIS A 24 -26.37 3.06 -11.90
C HIS A 24 -25.27 3.76 -11.08
N PHE A 25 -25.54 4.96 -10.58
CA PHE A 25 -24.60 5.71 -9.74
C PHE A 25 -24.22 4.95 -8.47
N ILE A 26 -25.20 4.42 -7.73
CA ILE A 26 -24.98 3.64 -6.51
C ILE A 26 -24.11 2.42 -6.81
N ILE A 27 -24.41 1.68 -7.89
CA ILE A 27 -23.65 0.49 -8.28
C ILE A 27 -22.22 0.86 -8.64
N GLN A 28 -22.01 1.85 -9.50
CA GLN A 28 -20.66 2.28 -9.91
C GLN A 28 -19.85 2.75 -8.72
N LYS A 29 -20.44 3.54 -7.82
CA LYS A 29 -19.74 4.03 -6.63
C LYS A 29 -19.43 2.93 -5.63
N ALA A 30 -20.31 1.95 -5.45
CA ALA A 30 -20.02 0.79 -4.63
C ALA A 30 -18.87 -0.04 -5.20
N ILE A 31 -18.82 -0.22 -6.54
CA ILE A 31 -17.69 -0.87 -7.22
C ILE A 31 -16.41 -0.07 -6.95
N GLU A 32 -16.41 1.25 -7.15
CA GLU A 32 -15.25 2.11 -6.87
C GLU A 32 -14.76 1.96 -5.42
N ILE A 33 -15.67 2.00 -4.43
CA ILE A 33 -15.31 1.89 -3.01
C ILE A 33 -14.68 0.53 -2.70
N ILE A 34 -15.32 -0.58 -3.11
CA ILE A 34 -14.81 -1.93 -2.83
C ILE A 34 -13.48 -2.16 -3.58
N ALA A 35 -13.37 -1.68 -4.82
CA ALA A 35 -12.14 -1.78 -5.61
C ALA A 35 -10.99 -0.97 -4.99
N LEU A 36 -11.26 0.27 -4.55
CA LEU A 36 -10.27 1.11 -3.88
C LEU A 36 -9.82 0.53 -2.54
N ARG A 37 -10.69 -0.20 -1.84
CA ARG A 37 -10.33 -0.91 -0.60
C ARG A 37 -9.51 -2.17 -0.88
N SER A 38 -9.75 -2.83 -2.01
CA SER A 38 -9.08 -4.07 -2.44
C SER A 38 -9.12 -5.18 -1.38
N GLU A 39 -10.22 -5.23 -0.62
CA GLU A 39 -10.48 -6.26 0.39
C GLU A 39 -11.99 -6.45 0.63
N PRO A 40 -12.44 -7.64 1.09
CA PRO A 40 -13.83 -7.86 1.47
C PRO A 40 -14.31 -6.81 2.47
N THR A 41 -15.41 -6.12 2.15
CA THR A 41 -15.79 -4.88 2.83
C THR A 41 -17.15 -5.03 3.52
N PRO A 42 -17.26 -4.71 4.82
CA PRO A 42 -18.55 -4.70 5.51
C PRO A 42 -19.50 -3.63 4.97
N TYR A 43 -20.80 -3.93 4.90
CA TYR A 43 -21.83 -3.07 4.33
C TYR A 43 -21.80 -1.64 4.87
N THR A 44 -21.58 -1.47 6.18
CA THR A 44 -21.54 -0.13 6.81
C THR A 44 -20.47 0.79 6.21
N PHE A 45 -19.33 0.24 5.77
CA PHE A 45 -18.27 1.05 5.14
C PHE A 45 -18.61 1.44 3.70
N ILE A 46 -19.37 0.60 2.99
CA ILE A 46 -19.88 0.92 1.65
C ILE A 46 -20.88 2.07 1.76
N VAL A 47 -21.84 1.96 2.68
CA VAL A 47 -22.83 3.02 2.95
C VAL A 47 -22.15 4.32 3.37
N ALA A 48 -21.20 4.27 4.33
CA ALA A 48 -20.47 5.45 4.78
C ALA A 48 -19.65 6.13 3.67
N GLY A 49 -19.18 5.37 2.68
CA GLY A 49 -18.51 5.91 1.49
C GLY A 49 -19.48 6.47 0.44
N LEU A 50 -20.69 5.90 0.33
CA LEU A 50 -21.72 6.32 -0.62
C LEU A 50 -22.46 7.58 -0.20
N ILE A 51 -22.78 7.74 1.09
CA ILE A 51 -23.57 8.88 1.61
C ILE A 51 -22.98 10.23 1.15
N PRO A 52 -21.68 10.52 1.31
CA PRO A 52 -21.13 11.81 0.91
C PRO A 52 -21.18 12.03 -0.60
N GLU A 53 -21.06 10.97 -1.40
CA GLU A 53 -21.13 11.04 -2.86
C GLU A 53 -22.57 11.28 -3.33
N MET A 54 -23.56 10.62 -2.69
CA MET A 54 -24.98 10.82 -2.97
C MET A 54 -25.45 12.23 -2.60
N ILE A 55 -25.05 12.74 -1.42
CA ILE A 55 -25.34 14.12 -1.00
C ILE A 55 -24.75 15.13 -2.00
N GLN A 56 -23.51 14.90 -2.46
CA GLN A 56 -22.87 15.78 -3.46
C GLN A 56 -23.54 15.74 -4.83
N ALA A 57 -24.20 14.63 -5.17
CA ALA A 57 -24.96 14.48 -6.40
C ALA A 57 -26.42 14.99 -6.28
N GLY A 58 -26.72 15.80 -5.25
CA GLY A 58 -28.03 16.41 -5.06
C GLY A 58 -29.11 15.46 -4.51
N TYR A 59 -28.76 14.24 -4.10
CA TYR A 59 -29.73 13.31 -3.49
C TYR A 59 -29.99 13.69 -2.03
N ILE A 60 -31.15 14.29 -1.76
CA ILE A 60 -31.58 14.69 -0.41
C ILE A 60 -32.92 14.02 -0.09
N HIS A 61 -32.86 12.75 0.28
CA HIS A 61 -33.97 12.06 0.95
C HIS A 61 -33.47 11.45 2.27
N PRO A 62 -33.60 12.16 3.41
CA PRO A 62 -32.90 11.84 4.65
C PRO A 62 -33.42 10.60 5.40
N LYS A 63 -34.50 9.94 4.95
CA LYS A 63 -35.12 8.85 5.71
C LYS A 63 -34.88 7.43 5.17
N ASP A 64 -34.69 7.25 3.85
CA ASP A 64 -34.72 5.89 3.26
C ASP A 64 -33.49 5.56 2.39
N TYR A 65 -32.43 6.37 2.45
CA TYR A 65 -31.25 6.14 1.60
C TYR A 65 -30.52 4.82 1.91
N GLN A 66 -30.56 4.33 3.16
CA GLN A 66 -29.93 3.05 3.51
C GLN A 66 -30.67 1.86 2.90
N ASP A 67 -32.00 1.88 2.96
CA ASP A 67 -32.86 0.84 2.39
C ASP A 67 -32.77 0.84 0.86
N GLU A 68 -32.69 2.02 0.25
CA GLU A 68 -32.52 2.15 -1.19
C GLU A 68 -31.15 1.64 -1.65
N ILE A 69 -30.05 2.01 -0.97
CA ILE A 69 -28.72 1.46 -1.24
C ILE A 69 -28.74 -0.07 -1.08
N GLU A 70 -29.35 -0.58 -0.01
CA GLU A 70 -29.40 -2.02 0.25
C GLU A 70 -30.17 -2.74 -0.86
N ARG A 71 -31.35 -2.23 -1.23
CA ARG A 71 -32.19 -2.76 -2.31
C ARG A 71 -31.42 -2.81 -3.62
N VAL A 72 -30.77 -1.72 -4.02
CA VAL A 72 -30.02 -1.63 -5.28
C VAL A 72 -28.82 -2.57 -5.29
N LEU A 73 -28.02 -2.60 -4.22
CA LEU A 73 -26.85 -3.45 -4.15
C LEU A 73 -27.23 -4.94 -4.08
N ARG A 74 -28.31 -5.30 -3.37
CA ARG A 74 -28.78 -6.70 -3.28
C ARG A 74 -29.29 -7.23 -4.61
N LYS A 75 -29.88 -6.40 -5.48
CA LYS A 75 -30.21 -6.79 -6.87
C LYS A 75 -28.97 -7.21 -7.67
N GLN A 76 -27.80 -6.64 -7.33
CA GLN A 76 -26.51 -6.96 -7.95
C GLN A 76 -25.74 -8.06 -7.20
N ALA A 77 -26.36 -8.71 -6.21
CA ALA A 77 -25.79 -9.86 -5.52
C ALA A 77 -26.38 -11.18 -6.03
N GLY A 78 -25.61 -12.27 -5.94
CA GLY A 78 -26.05 -13.61 -6.38
C GLY A 78 -25.36 -14.09 -7.64
N GLU A 79 -25.81 -15.21 -8.22
CA GLU A 79 -25.10 -15.98 -9.27
C GLU A 79 -24.74 -15.18 -10.52
N LYS A 80 -25.65 -14.30 -10.97
CA LYS A 80 -25.47 -13.45 -12.15
C LYS A 80 -25.08 -12.00 -11.81
N GLY A 81 -24.88 -11.72 -10.52
CA GLY A 81 -24.56 -10.38 -10.02
C GLY A 81 -23.07 -10.13 -9.89
N ILE A 82 -22.73 -8.86 -9.65
CA ILE A 82 -21.36 -8.37 -9.44
C ILE A 82 -20.81 -8.80 -8.08
N PHE A 83 -21.68 -8.87 -7.06
CA PHE A 83 -21.29 -9.05 -5.67
C PHE A 83 -21.57 -10.45 -5.12
N THR A 84 -20.67 -10.88 -4.22
CA THR A 84 -20.84 -11.98 -3.30
C THR A 84 -21.02 -11.42 -1.88
N ILE A 85 -21.92 -12.01 -1.11
CA ILE A 85 -22.24 -11.59 0.25
C ILE A 85 -21.94 -12.75 1.20
N LYS A 86 -21.19 -12.47 2.27
CA LYS A 86 -20.92 -13.40 3.36
C LYS A 86 -21.39 -12.81 4.68
N LYS A 87 -22.04 -13.61 5.52
CA LYS A 87 -22.41 -13.17 6.86
C LYS A 87 -21.18 -12.80 7.68
N ASN A 88 -21.21 -11.61 8.27
CA ASN A 88 -20.16 -11.16 9.15
C ASN A 88 -20.38 -11.75 10.55
N LYS A 89 -19.42 -12.53 11.04
CA LYS A 89 -19.49 -13.10 12.40
C LYS A 89 -19.43 -12.02 13.48
N ASN A 90 -18.89 -10.84 13.15
CA ASN A 90 -18.86 -9.67 14.01
C ASN A 90 -20.07 -8.79 13.65
N ASN A 91 -21.19 -8.98 14.36
CA ASN A 91 -22.53 -8.52 13.97
C ASN A 91 -22.71 -6.98 13.88
N SER A 92 -21.71 -6.16 14.21
CA SER A 92 -21.86 -4.70 14.34
C SER A 92 -21.57 -3.87 13.07
N SER A 93 -21.11 -4.49 11.98
CA SER A 93 -20.72 -3.77 10.74
C SER A 93 -21.45 -4.27 9.48
N GLY A 94 -22.48 -5.09 9.65
CA GLY A 94 -23.24 -5.69 8.54
C GLY A 94 -22.47 -6.77 7.79
N ASP A 95 -23.14 -7.36 6.79
CA ASP A 95 -22.58 -8.42 5.94
C ASP A 95 -21.34 -7.95 5.17
N ILE A 96 -20.48 -8.90 4.79
CA ILE A 96 -19.26 -8.66 4.03
C ILE A 96 -19.56 -8.81 2.54
N TRP A 97 -19.26 -7.76 1.78
CA TRP A 97 -19.45 -7.68 0.34
C TRP A 97 -18.10 -7.79 -0.38
N TRP A 98 -18.09 -8.54 -1.48
CA TRP A 98 -16.90 -8.69 -2.34
C TRP A 98 -17.28 -8.94 -3.80
N PHE A 99 -16.34 -8.76 -4.73
CA PHE A 99 -16.58 -9.07 -6.14
C PHE A 99 -16.62 -10.58 -6.39
N ARG A 100 -17.47 -10.99 -7.33
CA ARG A 100 -17.45 -12.34 -7.90
C ARG A 100 -16.22 -12.55 -8.79
N GLU A 101 -15.89 -11.53 -9.60
CA GLU A 101 -14.74 -11.50 -10.52
C GLU A 101 -13.88 -10.26 -10.21
N PRO A 102 -13.06 -10.30 -9.13
CA PRO A 102 -12.28 -9.14 -8.69
C PRO A 102 -11.38 -8.55 -9.78
N GLU A 103 -10.82 -9.38 -10.65
CA GLU A 103 -9.94 -8.99 -11.77
C GLU A 103 -10.60 -8.05 -12.79
N LYS A 104 -11.94 -8.03 -12.88
CA LYS A 104 -12.67 -7.11 -13.78
C LYS A 104 -12.82 -5.70 -13.19
N HIS A 105 -12.73 -5.57 -11.87
CA HIS A 105 -13.06 -4.34 -11.15
C HIS A 105 -11.86 -3.75 -10.41
N ILE A 106 -10.87 -4.57 -10.08
CA ILE A 106 -9.64 -4.18 -9.41
C ILE A 106 -8.54 -4.19 -10.46
N ASN A 107 -8.05 -3.00 -10.80
CA ASN A 107 -6.83 -2.91 -11.59
C ASN A 107 -5.68 -3.55 -10.78
N TYR A 108 -4.97 -4.51 -11.38
CA TYR A 108 -3.83 -5.22 -10.78
C TYR A 108 -2.89 -4.26 -10.03
N PRO A 109 -2.26 -4.72 -8.95
CA PRO A 109 -2.84 -5.24 -7.71
C PRO A 109 -2.73 -4.15 -6.64
N ASP A 110 -3.83 -3.41 -6.41
CA ASP A 110 -3.89 -2.54 -5.26
C ASP A 110 -3.86 -3.37 -3.97
N ARG A 111 -2.92 -3.02 -3.08
CA ARG A 111 -2.81 -3.65 -1.77
C ARG A 111 -4.11 -3.46 -0.97
N PRO A 112 -4.56 -4.49 -0.23
CA PRO A 112 -5.64 -4.36 0.74
C PRO A 112 -5.50 -3.10 1.60
N LEU A 113 -6.61 -2.44 1.90
CA LEU A 113 -6.62 -1.26 2.77
C LEU A 113 -5.97 -1.57 4.12
N GLN A 114 -6.22 -2.75 4.70
CA GLN A 114 -5.62 -3.15 5.96
C GLN A 114 -4.09 -3.14 5.92
N ASP A 115 -3.48 -3.59 4.83
CA ASP A 115 -2.02 -3.56 4.66
C ASP A 115 -1.49 -2.12 4.58
N ARG A 116 -2.21 -1.24 3.85
CA ARG A 116 -1.85 0.18 3.74
C ARG A 116 -1.95 0.90 5.07
N VAL A 117 -3.00 0.62 5.84
CA VAL A 117 -3.21 1.16 7.20
C VAL A 117 -2.09 0.70 8.13
N GLU A 118 -1.74 -0.58 8.06
CA GLU A 118 -0.68 -1.16 8.88
C GLU A 118 0.68 -0.48 8.62
N GLU A 119 1.03 -0.31 7.35
CA GLU A 119 2.24 0.40 6.96
C GLU A 119 2.25 1.87 7.37
N PHE A 120 1.10 2.55 7.24
CA PHE A 120 0.98 3.94 7.62
C PHE A 120 1.18 4.13 9.14
N VAL A 121 0.57 3.27 9.96
CA VAL A 121 0.78 3.28 11.42
C VAL A 121 2.26 3.04 11.75
N LEU A 122 2.89 2.08 11.09
CA LEU A 122 4.32 1.84 11.28
C LEU A 122 5.14 3.09 10.90
N SER A 123 4.82 3.78 9.80
CA SER A 123 5.50 5.03 9.39
C SER A 123 5.38 6.15 10.44
N ILE A 124 4.23 6.25 11.12
CA ILE A 124 4.05 7.21 12.21
C ILE A 124 4.94 6.84 13.40
N LEU A 125 4.96 5.56 13.78
CA LEU A 125 5.77 5.05 14.90
C LEU A 125 7.28 5.19 14.65
N ARG A 126 7.72 5.16 13.39
CA ARG A 126 9.13 5.38 13.01
C ARG A 126 9.55 6.84 13.17
N ARG A 127 8.68 7.78 12.80
CA ARG A 127 8.97 9.22 12.81
C ARG A 127 8.84 9.85 14.20
N LYS A 128 8.00 9.29 15.07
CA LYS A 128 7.66 9.88 16.37
C LYS A 128 8.11 8.96 17.50
N VAL A 129 8.82 9.51 18.49
CA VAL A 129 9.31 8.78 19.68
C VAL A 129 8.17 8.12 20.47
N SER A 130 7.02 8.78 20.53
CA SER A 130 5.80 8.25 21.15
C SER A 130 4.57 8.94 20.57
N VAL A 131 3.44 8.23 20.49
CA VAL A 131 2.21 8.75 19.88
C VAL A 131 0.97 8.44 20.72
N LYS A 132 -0.05 9.30 20.68
CA LYS A 132 -1.37 8.97 21.22
C LYS A 132 -2.20 8.24 20.17
N LEU A 133 -3.17 7.44 20.62
CA LEU A 133 -4.10 6.75 19.71
C LEU A 133 -4.86 7.76 18.84
N ASP A 134 -5.36 8.84 19.44
CA ASP A 134 -6.17 9.85 18.73
C ASP A 134 -5.36 10.57 17.64
N ASP A 135 -4.07 10.83 17.88
CA ASP A 135 -3.18 11.43 16.87
C ASP A 135 -3.01 10.50 15.66
N VAL A 136 -2.83 9.20 15.91
CA VAL A 136 -2.71 8.18 14.85
C VAL A 136 -4.01 8.06 14.07
N ILE A 137 -5.16 8.05 14.76
CA ILE A 137 -6.48 8.04 14.13
C ILE A 137 -6.68 9.29 13.27
N GLY A 138 -6.32 10.47 13.78
CA GLY A 138 -6.42 11.74 13.07
C GLY A 138 -5.60 11.76 11.77
N GLU A 139 -4.33 11.35 11.82
CA GLU A 139 -3.49 11.25 10.62
C GLU A 139 -4.01 10.21 9.62
N LEU A 140 -4.51 9.06 10.11
CA LEU A 140 -5.10 8.03 9.26
C LEU A 140 -6.36 8.51 8.56
N PHE A 141 -7.27 9.19 9.26
CA PHE A 141 -8.53 9.66 8.66
C PHE A 141 -8.32 10.79 7.66
N GLN A 142 -7.29 11.61 7.85
CA GLN A 142 -6.86 12.59 6.84
C GLN A 142 -6.31 11.91 5.58
N THR A 143 -5.60 10.79 5.75
CA THR A 143 -4.99 10.02 4.66
C THR A 143 -6.01 9.13 3.93
N TYR A 144 -6.95 8.55 4.67
CA TYR A 144 -7.96 7.61 4.20
C TYR A 144 -9.39 8.07 4.55
N PRO A 145 -9.92 9.10 3.87
CA PRO A 145 -11.25 9.62 4.15
C PRO A 145 -12.37 8.72 3.60
N ASN A 146 -13.59 8.91 4.11
CA ASN A 146 -14.84 8.34 3.59
C ASN A 146 -14.82 6.80 3.45
N GLY A 147 -15.07 6.25 2.26
CA GLY A 147 -15.11 4.80 2.01
C GLY A 147 -13.81 4.06 2.30
N LEU A 148 -12.71 4.78 2.50
CA LEU A 148 -11.40 4.23 2.90
C LEU A 148 -11.14 4.31 4.41
N THR A 149 -12.06 4.86 5.20
CA THR A 149 -11.86 4.99 6.65
C THR A 149 -11.67 3.61 7.29
N PRO A 150 -10.54 3.35 7.97
CA PRO A 150 -10.29 2.08 8.63
C PRO A 150 -11.09 1.91 9.92
N ASP A 151 -11.34 0.66 10.34
CA ASP A 151 -11.97 0.37 11.64
C ASP A 151 -11.01 0.78 12.78
N PRO A 152 -11.41 1.66 13.71
CA PRO A 152 -10.58 2.04 14.86
C PRO A 152 -10.07 0.86 15.69
N ARG A 153 -10.84 -0.24 15.78
CA ARG A 153 -10.44 -1.47 16.49
C ARG A 153 -9.24 -2.14 15.81
N ASN A 154 -9.14 -2.04 14.48
CA ASN A 154 -7.99 -2.55 13.74
C ASN A 154 -6.76 -1.69 14.00
N ILE A 155 -6.91 -0.37 14.15
CA ILE A 155 -5.80 0.55 14.45
C ILE A 155 -5.16 0.19 15.80
N THR A 156 -5.97 -0.05 16.84
CA THR A 156 -5.46 -0.46 18.15
C THR A 156 -4.68 -1.78 18.07
N LYS A 157 -5.22 -2.80 17.36
CA LYS A 157 -4.52 -4.08 17.16
C LYS A 157 -3.20 -3.92 16.41
N VAL A 158 -3.15 -3.04 15.40
CA VAL A 158 -1.91 -2.74 14.68
C VAL A 158 -0.90 -2.08 15.64
N LEU A 159 -1.32 -1.13 16.48
CA LEU A 159 -0.44 -0.54 17.48
C LEU A 159 0.07 -1.58 18.48
N GLU A 160 -0.77 -2.47 18.98
CA GLU A 160 -0.37 -3.57 19.88
C GLU A 160 0.63 -4.54 19.23
N LYS A 161 0.55 -4.73 17.91
CA LYS A 161 1.52 -5.53 17.15
C LYS A 161 2.92 -4.91 17.19
N TYR A 162 3.04 -3.59 17.00
CA TYR A 162 4.32 -2.92 16.77
C TYR A 162 4.86 -2.08 17.93
N ALA A 163 4.01 -1.71 18.88
CA ALA A 163 4.29 -0.78 19.94
C ALA A 163 3.83 -1.30 21.31
N VAL A 164 4.37 -0.70 22.36
CA VAL A 164 3.98 -0.90 23.76
C VAL A 164 3.30 0.36 24.28
N LYS A 165 2.22 0.19 25.04
CA LYS A 165 1.51 1.29 25.67
C LYS A 165 2.17 1.65 27.00
N VAL A 166 2.62 2.88 27.15
CA VAL A 166 3.28 3.43 28.34
C VAL A 166 2.63 4.77 28.70
N LYS A 167 1.96 4.84 29.86
CA LYS A 167 1.30 6.06 30.38
C LYS A 167 0.41 6.78 29.35
N GLY A 168 -0.38 6.01 28.60
CA GLY A 168 -1.30 6.55 27.57
C GLY A 168 -0.68 6.81 26.19
N TYR A 169 0.63 6.63 26.03
CA TYR A 169 1.34 6.77 24.76
C TYR A 169 1.77 5.40 24.22
N TRP A 170 1.85 5.27 22.90
CA TRP A 170 2.42 4.12 22.22
C TRP A 170 3.86 4.41 21.83
N LYS A 171 4.77 3.51 22.18
CA LYS A 171 6.18 3.54 21.79
C LYS A 171 6.54 2.30 21.01
N ILE A 172 7.28 2.45 19.92
CA ILE A 172 7.71 1.30 19.11
C ILE A 172 8.45 0.26 19.98
N LYS A 173 8.16 -1.02 19.77
CA LYS A 173 8.87 -2.12 20.45
C LYS A 173 10.34 -2.09 20.05
N GLU A 174 11.25 -2.35 20.99
CA GLU A 174 12.70 -2.32 20.72
C GLU A 174 13.11 -3.27 19.57
N THR A 175 12.50 -4.45 19.50
CA THR A 175 12.73 -5.41 18.42
C THR A 175 12.30 -4.87 17.06
N ILE A 176 11.22 -4.09 17.01
CA ILE A 176 10.72 -3.44 15.80
C ILE A 176 11.60 -2.25 15.45
N ASP A 177 12.00 -1.43 16.42
CA ASP A 177 12.93 -0.31 16.21
C ASP A 177 14.26 -0.77 15.60
N LYS A 178 14.83 -1.87 16.11
CA LYS A 178 16.01 -2.51 15.51
C LYS A 178 15.76 -2.91 14.05
N ASN A 179 14.61 -3.52 13.76
CA ASN A 179 14.26 -3.91 12.39
C ASN A 179 14.11 -2.68 11.47
N VAL A 180 13.53 -1.58 11.96
CA VAL A 180 13.39 -0.32 11.21
C VAL A 180 14.76 0.27 10.91
N LYS A 181 15.65 0.37 11.91
CA LYS A 181 17.00 0.90 11.72
C LYS A 181 17.79 0.07 10.72
N GLU A 182 17.66 -1.25 10.77
CA GLU A 182 18.27 -2.16 9.80
C GLU A 182 17.69 -1.98 8.40
N HIS A 183 16.37 -1.76 8.26
CA HIS A 183 15.73 -1.44 6.99
C HIS A 183 16.31 -0.16 6.37
N SER A 184 16.34 0.95 7.13
CA SER A 184 16.91 2.22 6.69
C SER A 184 18.41 2.11 6.37
N ARG A 185 19.16 1.30 7.13
CA ARG A 185 20.58 1.03 6.88
C ARG A 185 20.80 0.37 5.53
N ILE A 186 20.03 -0.67 5.21
CA ILE A 186 20.15 -1.37 3.93
C ILE A 186 19.80 -0.47 2.76
N ILE A 187 18.74 0.34 2.87
CA ILE A 187 18.40 1.37 1.86
C ILE A 187 19.57 2.33 1.64
N SER A 188 20.20 2.80 2.72
CA SER A 188 21.38 3.67 2.62
C SER A 188 22.54 3.01 1.89
N LEU A 189 22.83 1.73 2.19
CA LEU A 189 23.87 0.97 1.48
C LEU A 189 23.55 0.83 -0.01
N LEU A 190 22.31 0.52 -0.37
CA LEU A 190 21.86 0.42 -1.76
C LEU A 190 22.00 1.75 -2.51
N CYS A 191 21.64 2.87 -1.89
CA CYS A 191 21.83 4.19 -2.50
C CYS A 191 23.32 4.50 -2.71
N LYS A 192 24.17 4.25 -1.70
CA LYS A 192 25.63 4.45 -1.81
C LYS A 192 26.23 3.56 -2.92
N MET A 193 25.77 2.32 -3.05
CA MET A 193 26.18 1.42 -4.13
C MET A 193 25.74 1.91 -5.51
N GLY A 194 24.53 2.43 -5.64
CA GLY A 194 24.04 3.02 -6.90
C GLY A 194 24.91 4.20 -7.35
N LYS A 195 25.20 5.12 -6.42
CA LYS A 195 26.04 6.30 -6.67
C LYS A 195 27.47 5.94 -7.08
N LYS A 196 28.07 4.91 -6.46
CA LYS A 196 29.39 4.37 -6.87
C LYS A 196 29.45 3.94 -8.34
N ASN A 197 28.31 3.57 -8.93
CA ASN A 197 28.16 3.13 -10.31
C ASN A 197 27.57 4.22 -11.24
N ASN A 198 27.53 5.48 -10.81
CA ASN A 198 26.94 6.61 -11.55
C ASN A 198 25.44 6.48 -11.87
N TYR A 199 24.71 5.67 -11.10
CA TYR A 199 23.24 5.68 -11.16
C TYR A 199 22.69 6.87 -10.38
N SER A 200 21.61 7.45 -10.89
CA SER A 200 20.74 8.30 -10.07
C SER A 200 19.91 7.41 -9.16
N THR A 201 19.80 7.78 -7.90
CA THR A 201 19.16 6.96 -6.86
C THR A 201 17.89 7.61 -6.38
N PHE A 202 16.85 6.80 -6.16
CA PHE A 202 15.58 7.23 -5.60
C PHE A 202 15.23 6.40 -4.38
N VAL A 203 14.89 7.07 -3.28
CA VAL A 203 14.32 6.44 -2.07
C VAL A 203 12.81 6.58 -2.11
N GLY A 204 12.10 5.48 -1.82
CA GLY A 204 10.64 5.45 -1.72
C GLY A 204 10.10 6.60 -0.88
N MET A 205 8.99 7.21 -1.31
CA MET A 205 8.44 8.41 -0.66
C MET A 205 8.11 8.18 0.83
N ARG A 206 7.80 6.94 1.21
CA ARG A 206 7.50 6.55 2.60
C ARG A 206 8.77 6.50 3.47
N GLU A 207 9.89 6.08 2.88
CA GLU A 207 11.19 5.91 3.53
C GLU A 207 11.98 7.22 3.56
N GLN A 208 11.71 8.16 2.64
CA GLN A 208 12.37 9.46 2.59
C GLN A 208 12.48 10.20 3.94
N PRO A 209 11.44 10.27 4.79
CA PRO A 209 11.54 10.92 6.10
C PRO A 209 12.24 10.09 7.18
N ASP A 210 12.54 8.80 6.96
CA ASP A 210 13.22 7.97 7.96
C ASP A 210 14.62 8.55 8.24
N ILE A 211 14.94 8.70 9.53
CA ILE A 211 16.19 9.29 9.98
C ILE A 211 17.26 8.21 10.13
N TYR A 212 18.40 8.42 9.49
CA TYR A 212 19.50 7.47 9.46
C TYR A 212 20.85 8.20 9.27
N GLU A 213 21.91 7.73 9.94
CA GLU A 213 23.27 8.32 9.94
C GLU A 213 23.34 9.84 10.20
N LEU A 214 23.96 10.24 11.33
CA LEU A 214 24.14 11.68 11.67
C LEU A 214 22.83 12.47 11.71
N ASN A 215 21.72 11.81 12.06
CA ASN A 215 20.40 12.41 12.20
C ASN A 215 19.85 13.04 10.89
N LYS A 216 20.25 12.54 9.72
CA LYS A 216 19.76 13.01 8.42
C LYS A 216 18.64 12.12 7.86
N PRO A 217 17.67 12.67 7.12
CA PRO A 217 16.65 11.86 6.46
C PRO A 217 17.23 11.10 5.25
N LEU A 218 16.71 9.91 4.97
CA LEU A 218 17.10 9.11 3.80
C LEU A 218 16.88 9.85 2.47
N SER A 219 15.95 10.82 2.43
CA SER A 219 15.76 11.69 1.27
C SER A 219 17.04 12.42 0.84
N THR A 220 18.01 12.62 1.73
CA THR A 220 19.31 13.24 1.40
C THR A 220 20.22 12.33 0.57
N LEU A 221 19.96 11.03 0.57
CA LEU A 221 20.64 10.06 -0.28
C LEU A 221 19.99 9.96 -1.65
N SER A 222 18.74 10.38 -1.79
CA SER A 222 18.00 10.41 -3.05
C SER A 222 18.44 11.59 -3.91
N ASP A 223 18.63 11.38 -5.22
CA ASP A 223 18.96 12.46 -6.17
C ASP A 223 17.71 13.22 -6.64
N SER A 224 16.52 12.66 -6.41
CA SER A 224 15.23 13.33 -6.58
C SER A 224 14.26 12.98 -5.45
N ARG A 225 13.34 13.90 -5.11
CA ARG A 225 12.24 13.64 -4.17
C ARG A 225 11.01 13.01 -4.83
N HIS A 226 10.89 13.15 -6.14
CA HIS A 226 9.76 12.67 -6.93
C HIS A 226 10.22 12.05 -8.25
N LEU A 227 9.41 11.16 -8.83
CA LEU A 227 9.70 10.51 -10.10
C LEU A 227 9.14 11.28 -11.32
N SER A 228 9.17 12.61 -11.27
CA SER A 228 8.62 13.47 -12.33
C SER A 228 9.34 13.29 -13.67
N SER A 229 10.61 12.92 -13.66
CA SER A 229 11.41 12.60 -14.85
C SER A 229 10.88 11.38 -15.63
N LEU A 230 10.12 10.51 -14.96
CA LEU A 230 9.57 9.28 -15.55
C LEU A 230 8.17 9.45 -16.13
N LYS A 231 7.57 10.65 -16.10
CA LYS A 231 6.22 10.96 -16.62
C LYS A 231 6.02 10.66 -18.10
N LYS A 232 7.10 10.56 -18.88
CA LYS A 232 7.02 10.16 -20.31
C LYS A 232 6.85 8.66 -20.48
N SER A 233 7.30 7.86 -19.51
CA SER A 233 7.33 6.39 -19.59
C SER A 233 6.20 5.73 -18.80
N TYR A 234 5.66 6.43 -17.81
CA TYR A 234 4.63 5.92 -16.91
C TYR A 234 3.54 6.97 -16.67
N ASP A 235 2.30 6.51 -16.64
CA ASP A 235 1.15 7.33 -16.24
C ASP A 235 1.20 7.70 -14.75
N ALA A 236 0.40 8.68 -14.34
CA ALA A 236 0.40 9.20 -12.98
C ALA A 236 0.09 8.13 -11.91
N LYS A 237 -0.86 7.22 -12.18
CA LYS A 237 -1.25 6.18 -11.22
C LYS A 237 -0.13 5.16 -11.02
N LYS A 238 0.52 4.73 -12.10
CA LYS A 238 1.70 3.85 -12.01
C LYS A 238 2.85 4.54 -11.29
N LEU A 239 3.09 5.82 -11.56
CA LEU A 239 4.16 6.57 -10.87
C LEU A 239 3.94 6.67 -9.37
N GLU A 240 2.70 6.90 -8.91
CA GLU A 240 2.38 6.87 -7.48
C GLU A 240 2.73 5.51 -6.84
N ARG A 241 2.48 4.41 -7.56
CA ARG A 241 2.85 3.06 -7.09
C ARG A 241 4.35 2.82 -7.10
N ILE A 242 5.04 3.22 -8.15
CA ILE A 242 6.50 3.09 -8.29
C ILE A 242 7.21 3.93 -7.22
N ALA A 243 6.68 5.11 -6.89
CA ALA A 243 7.23 5.98 -5.86
C ALA A 243 7.19 5.38 -4.44
N MET A 244 6.45 4.28 -4.24
CA MET A 244 6.38 3.55 -2.97
C MET A 244 7.37 2.37 -2.89
N ILE A 245 8.17 2.14 -3.93
CA ILE A 245 9.22 1.12 -3.91
C ILE A 245 10.40 1.66 -3.09
N ASP A 246 10.91 0.86 -2.16
CA ASP A 246 11.92 1.28 -1.17
C ASP A 246 13.17 1.93 -1.80
N THR A 247 13.71 1.35 -2.90
CA THR A 247 14.84 1.95 -3.61
C THR A 247 14.82 1.65 -5.10
N LEU A 248 15.09 2.67 -5.92
CA LEU A 248 15.32 2.55 -7.36
C LEU A 248 16.71 3.04 -7.72
N TRP A 249 17.34 2.35 -8.66
CA TRP A 249 18.44 2.90 -9.43
C TRP A 249 17.92 3.27 -10.80
N LEU A 250 18.16 4.52 -11.19
CA LEU A 250 17.83 5.10 -12.48
C LEU A 250 19.12 5.24 -13.29
N ASP A 251 18.98 5.37 -14.60
CA ASP A 251 20.09 5.83 -15.45
C ASP A 251 20.64 7.18 -14.97
N LYS A 252 21.81 7.56 -15.47
CA LYS A 252 22.53 8.78 -15.03
C LYS A 252 21.66 10.04 -15.12
N ASP A 253 20.76 10.08 -16.11
CA ASP A 253 19.85 11.20 -16.37
C ASP A 253 18.52 11.11 -15.60
N GLY A 254 18.29 10.03 -14.86
CA GLY A 254 17.07 9.81 -14.08
C GLY A 254 15.80 9.53 -14.92
N LYS A 255 15.94 9.18 -16.20
CA LYS A 255 14.86 9.01 -17.17
C LYS A 255 14.38 7.57 -17.32
N GLN A 256 15.17 6.60 -16.89
CA GLN A 256 14.83 5.18 -16.99
C GLN A 256 15.20 4.43 -15.72
N ILE A 257 14.32 3.53 -15.29
CA ILE A 257 14.59 2.64 -14.16
C ILE A 257 15.54 1.54 -14.66
N THR A 258 16.69 1.40 -13.99
CA THR A 258 17.69 0.38 -14.30
C THR A 258 17.60 -0.81 -13.35
N CYS A 259 17.20 -0.59 -12.09
CA CYS A 259 17.12 -1.65 -11.09
C CYS A 259 16.15 -1.29 -9.96
N ILE A 260 15.48 -2.30 -9.42
CA ILE A 260 14.47 -2.16 -8.37
C ILE A 260 14.87 -2.97 -7.13
N PHE A 261 14.74 -2.37 -5.95
CA PHE A 261 14.99 -3.04 -4.68
C PHE A 261 13.82 -2.83 -3.71
N GLU A 262 13.36 -3.92 -3.10
CA GLU A 262 12.39 -3.91 -2.00
C GLU A 262 13.04 -4.53 -0.76
N VAL A 263 13.09 -3.78 0.34
CA VAL A 263 13.78 -4.20 1.56
C VAL A 263 12.75 -4.71 2.56
N GLU A 264 12.65 -6.02 2.71
CA GLU A 264 11.55 -6.66 3.43
C GLU A 264 12.00 -7.16 4.82
N ASN A 265 11.69 -6.39 5.86
CA ASN A 265 11.99 -6.77 7.25
C ASN A 265 10.77 -7.24 8.05
N SER A 266 9.70 -6.46 8.03
CA SER A 266 8.52 -6.66 8.90
C SER A 266 7.18 -6.77 8.14
N THR A 267 7.18 -6.43 6.85
CA THR A 267 6.00 -6.48 5.96
C THR A 267 5.91 -7.81 5.21
N GLY A 268 4.72 -8.09 4.68
CA GLY A 268 4.46 -9.27 3.87
C GLY A 268 5.08 -9.14 2.48
N PHE A 269 5.69 -10.22 1.99
CA PHE A 269 6.42 -10.24 0.72
C PHE A 269 5.55 -9.90 -0.49
N THR A 270 4.25 -10.25 -0.47
CA THR A 270 3.32 -9.98 -1.58
C THR A 270 3.27 -8.49 -1.92
N SER A 271 3.34 -7.62 -0.91
CA SER A 271 3.24 -6.17 -1.10
C SER A 271 4.37 -5.60 -1.98
N ALA A 272 5.58 -6.13 -1.87
CA ALA A 272 6.73 -5.78 -2.69
C ALA A 272 6.50 -6.11 -4.17
N LEU A 273 6.01 -7.32 -4.42
CA LEU A 273 5.71 -7.81 -5.78
C LEU A 273 4.70 -6.89 -6.46
N GLN A 274 3.67 -6.49 -5.71
CA GLN A 274 2.59 -5.64 -6.19
C GLN A 274 3.03 -4.20 -6.52
N ARG A 275 4.02 -3.63 -5.82
CA ARG A 275 4.51 -2.27 -6.16
C ARG A 275 5.30 -2.31 -7.47
N ALA A 276 6.23 -3.24 -7.60
CA ALA A 276 7.06 -3.34 -8.79
C ALA A 276 6.32 -3.87 -10.03
N SER A 277 5.11 -4.40 -9.89
CA SER A 277 4.25 -4.81 -11.02
C SER A 277 3.94 -3.69 -12.01
N ASN A 278 4.09 -2.45 -11.56
CA ASN A 278 3.84 -1.24 -12.33
C ASN A 278 5.02 -0.86 -13.23
N THR A 279 6.09 -1.66 -13.23
CA THR A 279 7.32 -1.46 -14.02
C THR A 279 7.47 -2.54 -15.08
N ASP A 280 8.35 -2.30 -16.06
CA ASP A 280 8.69 -3.30 -17.09
C ASP A 280 9.24 -4.58 -16.45
N LYS A 281 8.81 -5.75 -16.96
CA LYS A 281 9.27 -7.07 -16.54
C LYS A 281 10.77 -7.26 -16.74
N ALA A 282 11.36 -6.65 -17.77
CA ALA A 282 12.78 -6.77 -18.10
C ALA A 282 13.70 -6.07 -17.08
N ILE A 283 13.19 -5.12 -16.30
CA ILE A 283 13.97 -4.44 -15.26
C ILE A 283 14.30 -5.45 -14.15
N PRO A 284 15.59 -5.62 -13.76
CA PRO A 284 15.97 -6.46 -12.64
C PRO A 284 15.32 -6.03 -11.31
N LYS A 285 14.77 -7.00 -10.57
CA LYS A 285 14.05 -6.78 -9.31
C LYS A 285 14.62 -7.64 -8.20
N PHE A 286 15.01 -7.01 -7.11
CA PHE A 286 15.66 -7.68 -5.98
C PHE A 286 14.89 -7.47 -4.69
N MET A 287 14.45 -8.56 -4.09
CA MET A 287 13.90 -8.56 -2.74
C MET A 287 15.05 -8.77 -1.74
N ILE A 288 15.27 -7.79 -0.87
CA ILE A 288 16.36 -7.80 0.09
C ILE A 288 15.79 -8.16 1.46
N ILE A 289 16.22 -9.28 2.03
CA ILE A 289 15.62 -9.84 3.26
C ILE A 289 16.67 -10.08 4.34
N PRO A 290 16.33 -10.00 5.63
CA PRO A 290 17.23 -10.48 6.67
C PRO A 290 17.35 -12.01 6.58
N LYS A 291 18.52 -12.57 6.90
CA LYS A 291 18.79 -14.01 6.79
C LYS A 291 17.74 -14.89 7.47
N LYS A 292 17.25 -14.45 8.64
CA LYS A 292 16.20 -15.12 9.42
C LYS A 292 14.89 -15.36 8.63
N ARG A 293 14.59 -14.52 7.63
CA ARG A 293 13.38 -14.61 6.81
C ARG A 293 13.56 -15.41 5.51
N GLU A 294 14.77 -15.91 5.22
CA GLU A 294 15.01 -16.68 3.99
C GLU A 294 14.17 -17.97 3.95
N GLN A 295 13.97 -18.63 5.09
CA GLN A 295 13.13 -19.83 5.17
C GLN A 295 11.65 -19.50 5.03
N GLU A 296 11.21 -18.33 5.52
CA GLU A 296 9.83 -17.86 5.37
C GLU A 296 9.51 -17.67 3.88
N LEU A 297 10.37 -16.93 3.15
CA LEU A 297 10.23 -16.69 1.72
C LEU A 297 10.20 -18.01 0.91
N LYS A 298 11.10 -18.95 1.21
CA LYS A 298 11.16 -20.25 0.52
C LYS A 298 9.98 -21.19 0.81
N ARG A 299 9.25 -20.96 1.91
CA ARG A 299 8.10 -21.78 2.30
C ARG A 299 6.79 -21.26 1.73
N ILE A 300 6.78 -20.12 1.04
CA ILE A 300 5.59 -19.63 0.36
C ILE A 300 5.19 -20.63 -0.72
N ARG A 301 4.00 -21.21 -0.56
CA ARG A 301 3.39 -22.14 -1.53
C ARG A 301 2.24 -21.53 -2.30
N ASP A 302 1.95 -20.25 -2.05
CA ASP A 302 0.88 -19.54 -2.74
C ASP A 302 1.20 -19.49 -4.25
N PRO A 303 0.39 -20.14 -5.11
CA PRO A 303 0.72 -20.27 -6.52
C PRO A 303 0.78 -18.92 -7.24
N LEU A 304 -0.03 -17.96 -6.82
CA LEU A 304 -0.04 -16.61 -7.39
C LEU A 304 1.27 -15.88 -7.06
N PHE A 305 1.71 -15.92 -5.80
CA PHE A 305 2.99 -15.37 -5.39
C PHE A 305 4.14 -15.99 -6.18
N THR A 306 4.23 -17.32 -6.21
CA THR A 306 5.36 -18.02 -6.85
C THR A 306 5.39 -17.71 -8.34
N LYS A 307 4.25 -17.84 -9.04
CA LYS A 307 4.13 -17.46 -10.44
C LYS A 307 4.54 -16.01 -10.67
N TYR A 308 4.04 -15.09 -9.85
CA TYR A 308 4.34 -13.67 -10.01
C TYR A 308 5.81 -13.34 -9.77
N PHE A 309 6.45 -14.01 -8.80
CA PHE A 309 7.87 -13.86 -8.53
C PHE A 309 8.71 -14.30 -9.74
N HIS A 310 8.40 -15.46 -10.32
CA HIS A 310 9.11 -15.98 -11.49
C HIS A 310 8.83 -15.18 -12.77
N ASP A 311 7.56 -14.94 -13.10
CA ASP A 311 7.14 -14.30 -14.35
C ASP A 311 7.64 -12.84 -14.48
N ASN A 312 7.99 -12.20 -13.37
CA ASN A 312 8.50 -10.83 -13.34
C ASN A 312 10.00 -10.75 -13.03
N GLY A 313 10.70 -11.90 -13.07
CA GLY A 313 12.15 -11.96 -12.94
C GLY A 313 12.69 -11.57 -11.57
N TRP A 314 11.89 -11.75 -10.50
CA TRP A 314 12.36 -11.45 -9.16
C TRP A 314 13.45 -12.41 -8.73
N LYS A 315 14.43 -11.86 -8.01
CA LYS A 315 15.40 -12.61 -7.23
C LYS A 315 15.46 -12.02 -5.83
N TYR A 316 16.08 -12.74 -4.89
CA TYR A 316 16.29 -12.24 -3.54
C TYR A 316 17.76 -12.31 -3.13
N LEU A 317 18.14 -11.40 -2.24
CA LEU A 317 19.44 -11.37 -1.54
C LEU A 317 19.22 -11.23 -0.05
N THR A 318 20.21 -11.62 0.75
CA THR A 318 20.19 -11.34 2.18
C THR A 318 20.87 -10.02 2.51
N TYR A 319 20.59 -9.46 3.69
CA TYR A 319 21.26 -8.24 4.19
C TYR A 319 22.79 -8.40 4.18
N GLU A 320 23.29 -9.57 4.56
CA GLU A 320 24.72 -9.88 4.55
C GLU A 320 25.31 -9.88 3.13
N ASN A 321 24.51 -10.22 2.10
CA ASN A 321 24.95 -10.09 0.71
C ASN A 321 25.14 -8.62 0.34
N ILE A 322 24.21 -7.75 0.73
CA ILE A 322 24.31 -6.30 0.46
C ILE A 322 25.48 -5.68 1.22
N GLU A 323 25.70 -6.04 2.48
CA GLU A 323 26.86 -5.58 3.25
C GLU A 323 28.20 -6.01 2.64
N ARG A 324 28.27 -7.24 2.11
CA ARG A 324 29.46 -7.71 1.42
C ARG A 324 29.67 -6.93 0.12
N LEU A 325 28.61 -6.73 -0.66
CA LEU A 325 28.64 -5.98 -1.91
C LEU A 325 29.01 -4.51 -1.71
N SER A 326 28.55 -3.88 -0.63
CA SER A 326 28.79 -2.47 -0.37
C SER A 326 30.26 -2.14 -0.10
N LYS A 327 31.06 -3.14 0.29
CA LYS A 327 32.51 -3.04 0.49
C LYS A 327 33.30 -2.97 -0.82
N PHE A 328 32.73 -3.42 -1.94
CA PHE A 328 33.38 -3.29 -3.23
C PHE A 328 33.33 -1.84 -3.74
N SER A 329 34.27 -1.50 -4.63
CA SER A 329 34.39 -0.15 -5.18
C SER A 329 33.24 0.19 -6.14
N LYS A 330 32.81 -0.75 -6.99
CA LYS A 330 31.73 -0.57 -7.98
C LYS A 330 30.89 -1.85 -8.19
N PRO A 331 30.00 -2.21 -7.25
CA PRO A 331 29.13 -3.38 -7.42
C PRO A 331 28.04 -3.08 -8.46
N THR A 332 28.15 -3.68 -9.64
CA THR A 332 27.21 -3.50 -10.75
C THR A 332 25.93 -4.33 -10.58
N VAL A 333 24.86 -3.96 -11.30
CA VAL A 333 23.60 -4.74 -11.32
C VAL A 333 23.85 -6.19 -11.75
N LYS A 334 24.76 -6.43 -12.71
CA LYS A 334 25.12 -7.78 -13.16
C LYS A 334 25.75 -8.62 -12.05
N GLU A 335 26.58 -8.02 -11.20
CA GLU A 335 27.21 -8.72 -10.07
C GLU A 335 26.21 -9.02 -8.95
N ILE A 336 25.27 -8.11 -8.69
CA ILE A 336 24.14 -8.34 -7.79
C ILE A 336 23.33 -9.53 -8.32
N ASP A 337 22.96 -9.49 -9.60
CA ASP A 337 22.15 -10.52 -10.26
C ASP A 337 22.79 -11.91 -10.20
N ARG A 338 24.12 -11.98 -10.35
CA ARG A 338 24.90 -13.24 -10.30
C ARG A 338 24.82 -13.94 -8.94
N ILE A 339 24.75 -13.19 -7.85
CA ILE A 339 24.72 -13.76 -6.49
C ILE A 339 23.30 -13.85 -5.92
N ALA A 340 22.33 -13.19 -6.56
CA ALA A 340 20.93 -13.23 -6.19
C ALA A 340 20.31 -14.60 -6.49
N LYS A 341 19.32 -14.99 -5.68
CA LYS A 341 18.72 -16.32 -5.72
C LYS A 341 17.27 -16.24 -6.17
N GLY A 342 16.80 -17.24 -6.91
CA GLY A 342 15.36 -17.45 -7.13
C GLY A 342 14.72 -18.18 -5.95
N ILE A 343 13.39 -18.15 -5.89
CA ILE A 343 12.62 -19.12 -5.10
C ILE A 343 12.43 -20.42 -5.91
N LYS A 344 12.00 -21.50 -5.25
CA LYS A 344 11.78 -22.79 -5.91
C LYS A 344 10.37 -22.94 -6.42
#